data_AF-A0AAJ5ZTM4-F1
#
_entry.id   AF-A0AAJ5ZTM4-F1
#
_cell.length_a   1.000
_cell.length_b   1.000
_cell.length_c   1.000
_cell.angle_alpha   90.00
_cell.angle_beta   90.00
_cell.angle_gamma   90.00
#
_symmetry.space_group_name_H-M   'P 1'
#
loop_
_entity.id
_entity.type
_entity.pdbx_description
1 polymer ?
#
loop_
_entity_poly.entity_id
_entity_poly.type
_entity_poly.pdbx_seq_one_letter_code
_entity_poly.pdbx_strand_id
1 'polypeptide(L)'
;MRRALLRADPALSRFDPLPRILSFDDFSRGHCGWSQLVGNYEDDLDTMLPGYAQHSSAMLSTLAHWDAGSHGGMSSSYALKIATRPRPGARNVAIKRHTFRHRGPIRFELYFTFKPEATDLKLSETDVRSIGFLFDLQGGDHDADDDRVMPHLRFLNALDGKHVQKWQYKRETTGFRPIGADNKTVSHDHLAPEGWLDLPDGEQRLCYNEIPTKVNWTYLCFDFDLASMKALALRCNDRTFDLSGFDSIRIPAMKNLWCMLNFGLFAETDVAKRAFLYVDSVCISGEF
;
A
#
# COMPACT_ATOMS: atom_id res chain seq x y z
N MET A 1 -19.21 26.34 -1.09
CA MET A 1 -19.28 26.01 -2.53
C MET A 1 -18.40 24.80 -2.91
N ARG A 2 -17.09 24.79 -2.61
CA ARG A 2 -16.18 23.69 -3.01
C ARG A 2 -16.58 22.28 -2.53
N ARG A 3 -16.89 22.11 -1.23
CA ARG A 3 -17.37 20.82 -0.69
C ARG A 3 -18.66 20.34 -1.38
N ALA A 4 -19.53 21.27 -1.79
CA ALA A 4 -20.74 20.93 -2.52
C ALA A 4 -20.43 20.42 -3.93
N LEU A 5 -19.44 21.01 -4.62
CA LEU A 5 -18.98 20.52 -5.92
C LEU A 5 -18.34 19.14 -5.82
N LEU A 6 -17.50 18.88 -4.82
CA LEU A 6 -16.91 17.55 -4.60
C LEU A 6 -17.96 16.48 -4.30
N ARG A 7 -18.99 16.82 -3.50
CA ARG A 7 -20.11 15.92 -3.21
C ARG A 7 -21.06 15.73 -4.40
N ALA A 8 -21.05 16.64 -5.37
CA ALA A 8 -21.85 16.54 -6.57
C ALA A 8 -21.24 15.60 -7.63
N ASP A 9 -19.93 15.35 -7.58
CA ASP A 9 -19.27 14.34 -8.41
C ASP A 9 -19.39 12.95 -7.76
N PRO A 10 -20.15 12.00 -8.33
CA PRO A 10 -20.33 10.67 -7.75
C PRO A 10 -19.03 9.87 -7.61
N ALA A 11 -18.03 10.13 -8.46
CA ALA A 11 -16.76 9.42 -8.40
C ALA A 11 -15.90 9.87 -7.20
N LEU A 12 -16.08 11.12 -6.76
CA LEU A 12 -15.37 11.72 -5.63
C LEU A 12 -16.19 11.73 -4.34
N SER A 13 -17.53 11.73 -4.41
CA SER A 13 -18.41 11.83 -3.24
C SER A 13 -18.34 10.61 -2.30
N ARG A 14 -17.80 9.50 -2.78
CA ARG A 14 -17.45 8.29 -2.00
C ARG A 14 -16.19 8.47 -1.13
N PHE A 15 -15.39 9.50 -1.39
CA PHE A 15 -14.23 9.88 -0.60
C PHE A 15 -14.56 11.09 0.29
N ASP A 16 -13.69 11.38 1.24
CA ASP A 16 -13.70 12.58 2.07
C ASP A 16 -12.39 13.36 1.88
N PRO A 17 -12.08 13.86 0.67
CA PRO A 17 -10.77 14.45 0.41
C PRO A 17 -10.57 15.75 1.18
N LEU A 18 -9.33 16.01 1.58
CA LEU A 18 -8.88 17.30 2.09
C LEU A 18 -9.01 18.39 1.01
N PRO A 19 -8.89 19.67 1.42
CA PRO A 19 -8.44 20.80 0.63
C PRO A 19 -8.43 20.56 -0.87
N ARG A 20 -7.24 20.16 -1.32
CA ARG A 20 -6.87 19.96 -2.71
C ARG A 20 -6.60 18.49 -2.97
N ILE A 21 -7.21 17.98 -4.03
CA ILE A 21 -6.87 16.67 -4.59
C ILE A 21 -5.57 16.83 -5.38
N LEU A 22 -4.55 16.07 -4.98
CA LEU A 22 -3.29 15.92 -5.73
C LEU A 22 -3.50 14.93 -6.88
N SER A 23 -4.13 13.79 -6.60
CA SER A 23 -4.51 12.81 -7.62
C SER A 23 -5.79 12.09 -7.25
N PHE A 24 -6.61 11.84 -8.27
CA PHE A 24 -7.68 10.87 -8.21
C PHE A 24 -7.41 9.80 -9.26
N ASP A 25 -7.08 8.61 -8.79
CA ASP A 25 -6.66 7.48 -9.60
C ASP A 25 -7.87 6.59 -9.86
N ASP A 26 -8.37 6.68 -11.08
CA ASP A 26 -9.40 5.81 -11.62
C ASP A 26 -8.73 4.85 -12.62
N PHE A 27 -8.63 3.57 -12.21
CA PHE A 27 -7.92 2.56 -12.99
C PHE A 27 -8.65 2.15 -14.28
N SER A 28 -9.86 2.66 -14.51
CA SER A 28 -10.51 2.61 -15.82
C SER A 28 -9.74 3.39 -16.89
N ARG A 29 -8.94 4.39 -16.48
CA ARG A 29 -8.20 5.31 -17.36
C ARG A 29 -6.74 4.93 -17.55
N GLY A 30 -6.29 3.84 -16.95
CA GLY A 30 -4.91 3.39 -17.01
C GLY A 30 -4.26 3.24 -15.64
N HIS A 31 -2.94 3.13 -15.60
CA HIS A 31 -2.19 2.88 -14.36
C HIS A 31 -2.09 4.09 -13.43
N CYS A 32 -2.45 5.30 -13.86
CA CYS A 32 -2.39 6.52 -13.05
C CYS A 32 -1.03 6.78 -12.37
N GLY A 33 0.08 6.35 -12.97
CA GLY A 33 1.43 6.48 -12.41
C GLY A 33 1.84 5.38 -11.42
N TRP A 34 0.99 4.39 -11.17
CA TRP A 34 1.35 3.19 -10.42
C TRP A 34 2.21 2.25 -11.26
N SER A 35 3.30 1.77 -10.68
CA SER A 35 4.26 0.88 -11.32
C SER A 35 4.86 -0.09 -10.30
N GLN A 36 5.74 -0.99 -10.73
CA GLN A 36 6.47 -1.87 -9.82
C GLN A 36 7.38 -1.08 -8.87
N LEU A 37 7.43 -1.44 -7.59
CA LEU A 37 8.55 -1.05 -6.73
C LEU A 37 9.77 -1.89 -7.08
N VAL A 38 10.61 -1.35 -7.95
CA VAL A 38 11.90 -1.93 -8.30
C VAL A 38 12.90 -1.57 -7.20
N GLY A 39 13.66 -2.56 -6.73
CA GLY A 39 14.74 -2.33 -5.77
C GLY A 39 15.96 -1.70 -6.43
N ASN A 40 16.88 -1.19 -5.61
CA ASN A 40 18.15 -0.68 -6.12
C ASN A 40 18.97 -1.82 -6.73
N TYR A 41 19.63 -1.54 -7.86
CA TYR A 41 20.56 -2.41 -8.56
C TYR A 41 21.75 -1.57 -9.07
N GLU A 42 22.89 -2.20 -9.27
CA GLU A 42 24.09 -1.57 -9.81
C GLU A 42 24.78 -2.57 -10.75
N ASP A 43 25.06 -2.14 -11.99
CA ASP A 43 25.62 -2.91 -13.11
C ASP A 43 24.81 -4.14 -13.60
N ASP A 44 24.19 -4.89 -12.70
CA ASP A 44 23.41 -6.09 -12.97
C ASP A 44 22.13 -6.13 -12.11
N LEU A 45 21.00 -6.54 -12.71
CA LEU A 45 19.72 -6.72 -12.00
C LEU A 45 19.80 -7.79 -10.91
N ASP A 46 20.71 -8.76 -11.04
CA ASP A 46 20.91 -9.82 -10.04
C ASP A 46 21.56 -9.31 -8.73
N THR A 47 22.04 -8.07 -8.70
CA THR A 47 22.55 -7.43 -7.47
C THR A 47 21.45 -6.99 -6.52
N MET A 48 20.20 -6.94 -6.99
CA MET A 48 19.06 -6.48 -6.20
C MET A 48 18.81 -7.39 -5.00
N LEU A 49 18.45 -6.81 -3.85
CA LEU A 49 18.09 -7.63 -2.69
C LEU A 49 16.94 -8.59 -3.04
N PRO A 50 16.99 -9.86 -2.58
CA PRO A 50 15.97 -10.87 -2.92
C PRO A 50 14.53 -10.44 -2.62
N GLY A 51 14.34 -9.62 -1.58
CA GLY A 51 13.06 -9.03 -1.18
C GLY A 51 12.42 -8.18 -2.27
N TYR A 52 13.20 -7.50 -3.12
CA TYR A 52 12.72 -6.67 -4.23
C TYR A 52 12.77 -7.39 -5.58
N ALA A 53 13.76 -8.27 -5.80
CA ALA A 53 13.91 -9.03 -7.06
C ALA A 53 12.70 -9.94 -7.35
N GLN A 54 11.91 -10.25 -6.32
CA GLN A 54 10.67 -11.02 -6.47
C GLN A 54 9.48 -10.21 -7.02
N HIS A 55 9.52 -8.89 -6.92
CA HIS A 55 8.40 -8.03 -7.31
C HIS A 55 8.12 -8.16 -8.81
N SER A 56 6.87 -7.93 -9.18
CA SER A 56 6.42 -7.90 -10.57
C SER A 56 5.52 -6.68 -10.79
N SER A 57 5.38 -6.25 -12.04
CA SER A 57 4.48 -5.14 -12.38
C SER A 57 3.06 -5.34 -11.86
N ALA A 58 2.47 -4.24 -11.40
CA ALA A 58 1.03 -4.17 -11.21
C ALA A 58 0.32 -4.28 -12.57
N MET A 59 -0.92 -4.74 -12.55
CA MET A 59 -1.72 -4.95 -13.76
C MET A 59 -3.04 -4.21 -13.65
N LEU A 60 -3.61 -3.79 -14.78
CA LEU A 60 -5.03 -3.46 -14.84
C LEU A 60 -5.80 -4.77 -15.05
N SER A 61 -6.74 -5.06 -14.15
CA SER A 61 -7.45 -6.33 -14.14
C SER A 61 -8.95 -6.13 -14.08
N THR A 62 -9.67 -6.96 -14.83
CA THR A 62 -11.14 -7.06 -14.76
C THR A 62 -11.62 -7.97 -13.63
N LEU A 63 -10.71 -8.43 -12.75
CA LEU A 63 -11.00 -9.41 -11.69
C LEU A 63 -11.66 -10.66 -12.29
N ALA A 64 -10.92 -11.33 -13.18
CA ALA A 64 -11.43 -12.53 -13.85
C ALA A 64 -11.52 -13.72 -12.89
N HIS A 65 -12.68 -14.37 -12.89
CA HIS A 65 -13.04 -15.56 -12.16
C HIS A 65 -13.49 -16.65 -13.14
N TRP A 66 -13.21 -17.91 -12.80
CA TRP A 66 -13.51 -19.05 -13.67
C TRP A 66 -15.01 -19.38 -13.74
N ASP A 67 -15.79 -19.02 -12.72
CA ASP A 67 -17.23 -19.29 -12.61
C ASP A 67 -18.12 -18.14 -13.08
N ALA A 68 -17.71 -16.89 -12.81
CA ALA A 68 -18.52 -15.69 -12.99
C ALA A 68 -17.99 -14.72 -14.06
N GLY A 69 -16.92 -15.08 -14.77
CA GLY A 69 -16.30 -14.20 -15.77
C GLY A 69 -15.58 -13.02 -15.12
N SER A 70 -15.78 -11.79 -15.63
CA SER A 70 -15.13 -10.59 -15.06
C SER A 70 -16.05 -9.92 -14.03
N HIS A 71 -15.52 -9.61 -12.84
CA HIS A 71 -16.25 -8.83 -11.85
C HIS A 71 -16.19 -7.31 -12.11
N GLY A 72 -15.01 -6.81 -12.49
CA GLY A 72 -14.74 -5.38 -12.64
C GLY A 72 -14.36 -4.68 -11.33
N GLY A 73 -14.00 -3.40 -11.46
CA GLY A 73 -13.89 -2.45 -10.35
C GLY A 73 -15.26 -2.04 -9.83
N MET A 74 -15.31 -1.38 -8.67
CA MET A 74 -16.53 -0.81 -8.11
C MET A 74 -17.17 0.23 -9.03
N SER A 75 -16.34 1.05 -9.70
CA SER A 75 -16.81 2.13 -10.59
C SER A 75 -16.45 1.91 -12.06
N SER A 76 -15.87 0.77 -12.43
CA SER A 76 -15.39 0.53 -13.79
C SER A 76 -15.16 -0.94 -14.13
N SER A 77 -14.71 -1.22 -15.36
CA SER A 77 -14.29 -2.57 -15.76
C SER A 77 -12.91 -2.97 -15.23
N TYR A 78 -12.09 -2.04 -14.71
CA TYR A 78 -10.71 -2.29 -14.33
C TYR A 78 -10.39 -1.84 -12.89
N ALA A 79 -9.54 -2.62 -12.23
CA ALA A 79 -8.90 -2.27 -10.97
C ALA A 79 -7.39 -2.49 -11.09
N LEU A 80 -6.60 -1.80 -10.27
CA LEU A 80 -5.19 -2.12 -10.09
C LEU A 80 -5.06 -3.45 -9.36
N LYS A 81 -4.39 -4.42 -9.96
CA LYS A 81 -4.08 -5.73 -9.39
C LYS A 81 -2.61 -5.81 -9.02
N ILE A 82 -2.35 -6.12 -7.76
CA ILE A 82 -1.03 -6.43 -7.21
C ILE A 82 -1.03 -7.92 -6.89
N ALA A 83 -0.25 -8.68 -7.65
CA ALA A 83 -0.20 -10.13 -7.53
C ALA A 83 1.16 -10.59 -7.00
N THR A 84 1.16 -11.45 -5.99
CA THR A 84 2.40 -12.09 -5.50
C THR A 84 2.86 -13.19 -6.46
N ARG A 85 4.10 -13.66 -6.29
CA ARG A 85 4.51 -14.98 -6.79
C ARG A 85 3.82 -16.08 -5.96
N PRO A 86 3.57 -17.28 -6.52
CA PRO A 86 2.93 -18.39 -5.80
C PRO A 86 3.92 -19.13 -4.90
N ARG A 87 4.50 -18.43 -3.92
CA ARG A 87 5.49 -18.97 -2.99
C ARG A 87 5.19 -18.43 -1.58
N PRO A 88 5.17 -19.27 -0.52
CA PRO A 88 4.93 -18.81 0.84
C PRO A 88 5.82 -17.63 1.22
N GLY A 89 5.24 -16.60 1.82
CA GLY A 89 5.93 -15.37 2.20
C GLY A 89 6.34 -14.46 1.05
N ALA A 90 5.99 -14.79 -0.21
CA ALA A 90 6.25 -13.88 -1.32
C ALA A 90 5.39 -12.62 -1.20
N ARG A 91 6.01 -11.50 -1.54
CA ARG A 91 5.41 -10.17 -1.53
C ARG A 91 5.49 -9.54 -2.90
N ASN A 92 4.54 -8.67 -3.21
CA ASN A 92 4.66 -7.75 -4.33
C ASN A 92 4.17 -6.36 -3.95
N VAL A 93 4.77 -5.33 -4.55
CA VAL A 93 4.53 -3.93 -4.20
C VAL A 93 4.36 -3.10 -5.47
N ALA A 94 3.24 -2.39 -5.56
CA ALA A 94 3.05 -1.31 -6.51
C ALA A 94 3.38 0.02 -5.83
N ILE A 95 4.03 0.93 -6.56
CA ILE A 95 4.40 2.24 -6.06
C ILE A 95 3.98 3.33 -7.05
N LYS A 96 3.55 4.45 -6.48
CA LYS A 96 3.33 5.72 -7.15
C LYS A 96 4.25 6.76 -6.53
N ARG A 97 4.91 7.55 -7.37
CA ARG A 97 5.93 8.50 -6.94
C ARG A 97 5.52 9.93 -7.25
N HIS A 98 5.54 10.78 -6.23
CA HIS A 98 5.28 12.20 -6.32
C HIS A 98 6.34 12.99 -5.56
N THR A 99 6.28 14.30 -5.75
CA THR A 99 6.83 15.27 -4.82
C THR A 99 5.70 16.09 -4.21
N PHE A 100 5.88 16.59 -2.99
CA PHE A 100 4.95 17.53 -2.37
C PHE A 100 5.30 18.98 -2.73
N ARG A 101 4.29 19.86 -2.74
CA ARG A 101 4.45 21.32 -2.94
C ARG A 101 4.49 22.10 -1.63
N HIS A 102 3.95 21.52 -0.56
CA HIS A 102 3.83 22.12 0.76
C HIS A 102 3.86 21.02 1.81
N ARG A 103 4.46 21.31 2.96
CA ARG A 103 4.48 20.42 4.13
C ARG A 103 3.28 20.73 5.01
N GLY A 104 2.26 19.88 4.92
CA GLY A 104 1.08 19.94 5.78
C GLY A 104 0.32 18.62 5.75
N PRO A 105 -0.91 18.60 6.31
CA PRO A 105 -1.75 17.42 6.31
C PRO A 105 -2.03 16.89 4.90
N ILE A 106 -1.85 15.58 4.74
CA ILE A 106 -2.25 14.80 3.58
C ILE A 106 -3.20 13.69 4.00
N ARG A 107 -4.01 13.26 3.04
CA ARG A 107 -4.99 12.18 3.18
C ARG A 107 -4.85 11.24 2.00
N PHE A 108 -4.68 9.97 2.31
CA PHE A 108 -4.62 8.86 1.36
C PHE A 108 -5.84 7.97 1.57
N GLU A 109 -6.70 7.92 0.57
CA GLU A 109 -7.92 7.13 0.60
C GLU A 109 -7.96 6.15 -0.56
N LEU A 110 -8.55 4.98 -0.34
CA LEU A 110 -8.71 3.98 -1.39
C LEU A 110 -9.88 3.03 -1.14
N TYR A 111 -10.36 2.42 -2.23
CA TYR A 111 -11.23 1.27 -2.20
C TYR A 111 -10.47 0.03 -2.63
N PHE A 112 -10.42 -0.98 -1.77
CA PHE A 112 -9.71 -2.23 -2.05
C PHE A 112 -10.51 -3.48 -1.75
N THR A 113 -10.05 -4.59 -2.31
CA THR A 113 -10.41 -5.93 -1.90
C THR A 113 -9.19 -6.83 -2.03
N PHE A 114 -9.19 -8.00 -1.39
CA PHE A 114 -8.11 -8.96 -1.54
C PHE A 114 -8.62 -10.38 -1.60
N LYS A 115 -7.96 -11.20 -2.41
CA LYS A 115 -8.30 -12.61 -2.63
C LYS A 115 -7.06 -13.42 -2.98
N PRO A 116 -6.99 -14.69 -2.57
CA PRO A 116 -6.06 -15.62 -3.20
C PRO A 116 -6.52 -15.92 -4.62
N GLU A 117 -5.63 -16.53 -5.41
CA GLU A 117 -6.00 -17.12 -6.68
C GLU A 117 -7.08 -18.19 -6.50
N ALA A 118 -8.20 -18.08 -7.22
CA ALA A 118 -9.32 -19.01 -7.07
C ALA A 118 -9.05 -20.34 -7.80
N THR A 119 -8.08 -21.14 -7.33
CA THR A 119 -7.76 -22.46 -7.89
C THR A 119 -8.54 -23.59 -7.24
N ASP A 120 -9.08 -23.36 -6.04
CA ASP A 120 -9.83 -24.35 -5.26
C ASP A 120 -11.30 -23.93 -5.11
N LEU A 121 -12.22 -24.90 -5.06
CA LEU A 121 -13.65 -24.67 -4.76
C LEU A 121 -13.90 -24.45 -3.26
N LYS A 122 -13.05 -23.65 -2.61
CA LYS A 122 -13.11 -23.33 -1.18
C LYS A 122 -12.68 -21.89 -0.94
N LEU A 123 -13.13 -21.33 0.18
CA LEU A 123 -12.99 -19.92 0.50
C LEU A 123 -11.53 -19.42 0.58
N SER A 124 -10.62 -20.27 1.06
CA SER A 124 -9.17 -20.03 1.06
C SER A 124 -8.76 -18.74 1.78
N GLU A 125 -9.52 -18.37 2.82
CA GLU A 125 -9.40 -17.12 3.57
C GLU A 125 -8.05 -16.94 4.25
N THR A 126 -7.33 -18.02 4.55
CA THR A 126 -6.01 -17.98 5.18
C THR A 126 -4.85 -17.98 4.20
N ASP A 127 -5.12 -18.09 2.88
CA ASP A 127 -4.06 -18.12 1.86
C ASP A 127 -3.41 -16.74 1.64
N VAL A 128 -4.16 -15.65 1.88
CA VAL A 128 -3.62 -14.28 1.86
C VAL A 128 -3.05 -13.97 3.23
N ARG A 129 -1.74 -13.76 3.31
CA ARG A 129 -1.06 -13.39 4.57
C ARG A 129 -1.44 -11.98 4.97
N SER A 130 -1.13 -11.02 4.12
CA SER A 130 -1.38 -9.61 4.43
C SER A 130 -1.61 -8.78 3.19
N ILE A 131 -2.25 -7.64 3.40
CA ILE A 131 -2.24 -6.51 2.47
C ILE A 131 -1.85 -5.27 3.24
N GLY A 132 -1.34 -4.27 2.56
CA GLY A 132 -0.97 -3.04 3.24
C GLY A 132 -0.55 -1.92 2.31
N PHE A 133 -0.11 -0.85 2.95
CA PHE A 133 0.43 0.31 2.28
C PHE A 133 1.61 0.87 3.07
N LEU A 134 2.43 1.64 2.39
CA LEU A 134 3.54 2.37 2.98
C LEU A 134 3.67 3.72 2.31
N PHE A 135 4.15 4.72 3.03
CA PHE A 135 4.68 5.91 2.40
C PHE A 135 6.21 5.89 2.49
N ASP A 136 6.82 6.61 1.56
CA ASP A 136 8.24 6.85 1.57
C ASP A 136 8.46 8.34 1.33
N LEU A 137 8.82 9.04 2.41
CA LEU A 137 8.73 10.49 2.55
C LEU A 137 10.08 11.06 2.93
N GLN A 138 10.38 12.26 2.44
CA GLN A 138 11.56 13.02 2.86
C GLN A 138 11.31 14.52 2.66
N GLY A 139 11.89 15.33 3.55
CA GLY A 139 11.83 16.79 3.50
C GLY A 139 12.39 17.41 2.21
N GLY A 140 12.20 18.71 2.07
CA GLY A 140 12.80 19.53 1.02
C GLY A 140 14.27 19.82 1.26
N ASP A 141 14.93 20.37 0.25
CA ASP A 141 16.37 20.71 0.23
C ASP A 141 16.77 21.88 1.14
N HIS A 142 15.79 22.59 1.69
CA HIS A 142 15.98 23.67 2.65
C HIS A 142 15.49 23.32 4.07
N ASP A 143 14.99 22.10 4.28
CA ASP A 143 14.56 21.67 5.60
C ASP A 143 15.77 21.42 6.52
N ALA A 144 15.62 21.75 7.80
CA ALA A 144 16.64 21.47 8.80
C ALA A 144 16.63 19.99 9.27
N ASP A 145 15.52 19.28 9.03
CA ASP A 145 15.37 17.87 9.38
C ASP A 145 15.79 16.98 8.21
N ASP A 146 16.89 16.24 8.40
CA ASP A 146 17.47 15.30 7.44
C ASP A 146 16.89 13.88 7.60
N ASP A 147 15.59 13.73 7.84
CA ASP A 147 14.99 12.40 8.00
C ASP A 147 14.21 11.97 6.73
N ARG A 148 14.47 10.73 6.31
CA ARG A 148 13.57 9.97 5.45
C ARG A 148 12.67 9.10 6.32
N VAL A 149 11.37 9.30 6.19
CA VAL A 149 10.34 8.71 7.05
C VAL A 149 9.45 7.80 6.24
N MET A 150 9.28 6.56 6.71
CA MET A 150 8.47 5.56 6.01
C MET A 150 7.42 4.95 6.95
N PRO A 151 6.21 5.54 7.03
CA PRO A 151 5.11 4.91 7.73
C PRO A 151 4.67 3.65 6.97
N HIS A 152 4.56 2.54 7.68
CA HIS A 152 4.14 1.25 7.14
C HIS A 152 2.96 0.71 7.92
N LEU A 153 1.91 0.29 7.21
CA LEU A 153 0.72 -0.32 7.80
C LEU A 153 0.32 -1.55 6.98
N ARG A 154 -0.09 -2.62 7.67
CA ARG A 154 -0.68 -3.80 7.04
C ARG A 154 -1.87 -4.31 7.82
N PHE A 155 -2.82 -4.90 7.11
CA PHE A 155 -3.78 -5.83 7.68
C PHE A 155 -3.19 -7.24 7.58
N LEU A 156 -2.76 -7.79 8.71
CA LEU A 156 -2.35 -9.19 8.82
C LEU A 156 -3.61 -10.04 8.87
N ASN A 157 -3.97 -10.61 7.71
CA ASN A 157 -5.15 -11.44 7.56
C ASN A 157 -4.92 -12.85 8.11
N ALA A 158 -3.79 -13.47 7.75
CA ALA A 158 -3.42 -14.81 8.19
C ALA A 158 -1.90 -14.95 8.37
N LEU A 159 -1.49 -15.91 9.20
CA LEU A 159 -0.09 -16.29 9.37
C LEU A 159 -0.01 -17.77 9.71
N ASP A 160 0.81 -18.50 8.96
CA ASP A 160 1.03 -19.94 9.11
C ASP A 160 -0.29 -20.74 9.13
N GLY A 161 -1.18 -20.41 8.18
CA GLY A 161 -2.50 -21.01 8.01
C GLY A 161 -3.53 -20.63 9.08
N LYS A 162 -3.18 -19.77 10.04
CA LYS A 162 -4.10 -19.29 11.08
C LYS A 162 -4.67 -17.94 10.70
N HIS A 163 -5.98 -17.79 10.89
CA HIS A 163 -6.68 -16.53 10.70
C HIS A 163 -6.36 -15.56 11.85
N VAL A 164 -5.83 -14.37 11.54
CA VAL A 164 -5.31 -13.40 12.53
C VAL A 164 -6.14 -12.11 12.58
N GLN A 165 -6.36 -11.47 11.43
CA GLN A 165 -7.22 -10.28 11.25
C GLN A 165 -6.92 -9.07 12.14
N LYS A 166 -5.72 -8.50 12.00
CA LYS A 166 -5.31 -7.32 12.77
C LYS A 166 -4.49 -6.32 11.96
N TRP A 167 -4.62 -5.05 12.29
CA TRP A 167 -3.74 -4.01 11.80
C TRP A 167 -2.40 -4.04 12.53
N GLN A 168 -1.31 -3.90 11.76
CA GLN A 168 0.06 -3.85 12.26
C GLN A 168 0.82 -2.71 11.61
N TYR A 169 1.85 -2.23 12.29
CA TYR A 169 2.76 -1.19 11.81
C TYR A 169 4.22 -1.59 11.99
N LYS A 170 5.13 -0.79 11.43
CA LYS A 170 6.56 -1.03 11.51
C LYS A 170 7.32 0.27 11.78
N ARG A 171 8.18 0.24 12.81
CA ARG A 171 9.00 1.39 13.26
C ARG A 171 10.51 1.21 13.07
N GLU A 172 10.94 -0.02 12.76
CA GLU A 172 12.35 -0.37 12.56
C GLU A 172 12.54 -1.00 11.18
N THR A 173 13.73 -0.84 10.61
CA THR A 173 14.09 -1.44 9.32
C THR A 173 15.27 -2.39 9.45
N THR A 174 15.46 -3.25 8.46
CA THR A 174 16.64 -4.10 8.34
C THR A 174 17.89 -3.26 8.09
N GLY A 175 19.05 -3.79 8.46
CA GLY A 175 20.34 -3.17 8.15
C GLY A 175 20.55 -2.95 6.65
N PHE A 176 21.21 -1.84 6.31
CA PHE A 176 21.61 -1.54 4.94
C PHE A 176 22.65 -2.53 4.43
N ARG A 177 22.54 -2.82 3.14
CA ARG A 177 23.49 -3.65 2.39
C ARG A 177 23.98 -2.86 1.18
N PRO A 178 25.30 -2.86 0.90
CA PRO A 178 25.79 -2.33 -0.37
C PRO A 178 25.25 -3.17 -1.52
N ILE A 179 25.03 -2.52 -2.65
CA ILE A 179 24.58 -3.10 -3.91
C ILE A 179 25.68 -2.82 -4.94
N GLY A 180 26.04 -3.84 -5.71
CA GLY A 180 27.16 -3.77 -6.64
C GLY A 180 28.52 -3.73 -5.96
N ALA A 181 29.53 -3.28 -6.70
CA ALA A 181 30.93 -3.26 -6.28
C ALA A 181 31.41 -1.86 -5.85
N ASP A 182 30.71 -0.79 -6.25
CA ASP A 182 31.18 0.58 -6.07
C ASP A 182 30.83 1.17 -4.69
N ASN A 183 30.05 0.46 -3.86
CA ASN A 183 29.55 0.90 -2.54
C ASN A 183 28.80 2.25 -2.56
N LYS A 184 28.40 2.74 -3.74
CA LYS A 184 27.62 3.99 -3.90
C LYS A 184 26.14 3.75 -3.74
N THR A 185 25.70 2.53 -4.06
CA THR A 185 24.31 2.11 -3.98
C THR A 185 24.12 1.28 -2.72
N VAL A 186 23.18 1.67 -1.87
CA VAL A 186 22.78 0.89 -0.69
C VAL A 186 21.30 0.56 -0.76
N SER A 187 20.91 -0.58 -0.19
CA SER A 187 19.53 -1.02 -0.11
C SER A 187 19.25 -1.68 1.23
N HIS A 188 17.98 -1.75 1.60
CA HIS A 188 17.48 -2.42 2.80
C HIS A 188 16.07 -2.94 2.51
N ASP A 189 15.65 -4.06 3.10
CA ASP A 189 14.29 -4.57 2.92
C ASP A 189 13.38 -4.07 4.03
N HIS A 190 12.88 -2.84 3.89
CA HIS A 190 12.03 -2.21 4.90
C HIS A 190 10.67 -2.92 5.07
N LEU A 191 10.28 -3.83 4.17
CA LEU A 191 9.09 -4.67 4.28
C LEU A 191 9.38 -6.10 4.76
N ALA A 192 10.62 -6.41 5.17
CA ALA A 192 10.99 -7.72 5.72
C ALA A 192 9.99 -8.20 6.81
N PRO A 193 9.80 -9.52 6.98
CA PRO A 193 8.75 -10.07 7.83
C PRO A 193 8.96 -9.78 9.34
N GLU A 194 10.17 -9.40 9.76
CA GLU A 194 10.49 -9.04 11.13
C GLU A 194 10.07 -7.60 11.48
N GLY A 195 9.83 -7.35 12.77
CA GLY A 195 9.64 -6.00 13.32
C GLY A 195 8.24 -5.41 13.15
N TRP A 196 7.26 -6.19 12.69
CA TRP A 196 5.86 -5.78 12.70
C TRP A 196 5.29 -5.82 14.11
N LEU A 197 4.59 -4.75 14.49
CA LEU A 197 3.96 -4.58 15.79
C LEU A 197 2.45 -4.48 15.61
N ASP A 198 1.69 -5.08 16.52
CA ASP A 198 0.24 -4.96 16.54
C ASP A 198 -0.16 -3.52 16.86
N LEU A 199 -1.08 -2.96 16.08
CA LEU A 199 -1.73 -1.71 16.44
C LEU A 199 -2.65 -1.99 17.64
N PRO A 200 -2.63 -1.18 18.71
CA PRO A 200 -3.53 -1.34 19.84
C PRO A 200 -4.99 -1.37 19.38
N ASP A 201 -5.76 -2.36 19.86
CA ASP A 201 -7.15 -2.63 19.46
C ASP A 201 -7.34 -2.71 17.92
N GLY A 202 -6.29 -3.15 17.22
CA GLY A 202 -6.20 -3.22 15.77
C GLY A 202 -6.95 -4.40 15.14
N GLU A 203 -7.60 -5.25 15.93
CA GLU A 203 -8.41 -6.34 15.40
C GLU A 203 -9.54 -5.80 14.52
N GLN A 204 -9.77 -6.38 13.35
CA GLN A 204 -10.90 -6.02 12.50
C GLN A 204 -11.34 -7.18 11.63
N ARG A 205 -12.64 -7.49 11.68
CA ARG A 205 -13.25 -8.42 10.74
C ARG A 205 -13.66 -7.66 9.49
N LEU A 206 -12.87 -7.79 8.43
CA LEU A 206 -13.25 -7.29 7.11
C LEU A 206 -14.28 -8.24 6.47
N CYS A 207 -15.09 -7.70 5.56
CA CYS A 207 -16.07 -8.49 4.82
C CYS A 207 -15.35 -9.43 3.84
N TYR A 208 -15.01 -10.63 4.32
CA TYR A 208 -14.50 -11.71 3.49
C TYR A 208 -15.69 -12.51 2.93
N ASN A 209 -15.80 -12.59 1.61
CA ASN A 209 -17.02 -13.11 0.96
C ASN A 209 -17.27 -14.59 1.19
N GLU A 210 -18.49 -15.08 0.90
CA GLU A 210 -18.90 -16.47 1.17
C GLU A 210 -18.19 -17.54 0.32
N ILE A 211 -17.69 -17.17 -0.87
CA ILE A 211 -17.05 -18.06 -1.85
C ILE A 211 -15.80 -17.41 -2.45
N PRO A 212 -14.86 -18.17 -3.05
CA PRO A 212 -13.57 -17.64 -3.52
C PRO A 212 -13.66 -16.50 -4.55
N THR A 213 -14.77 -16.41 -5.28
CA THR A 213 -14.95 -15.54 -6.45
C THR A 213 -15.92 -14.36 -6.20
N LYS A 214 -16.63 -14.35 -5.07
CA LYS A 214 -17.39 -13.16 -4.65
C LYS A 214 -16.42 -12.09 -4.16
N VAL A 215 -16.71 -10.83 -4.48
CA VAL A 215 -15.89 -9.66 -4.16
C VAL A 215 -16.74 -8.60 -3.46
N ASN A 216 -16.16 -7.97 -2.43
CA ASN A 216 -16.72 -6.81 -1.73
C ASN A 216 -15.60 -5.79 -1.54
N TRP A 217 -15.92 -4.52 -1.75
CA TRP A 217 -14.99 -3.41 -1.66
C TRP A 217 -14.96 -2.82 -0.25
N THR A 218 -13.77 -2.56 0.24
CA THR A 218 -13.47 -2.02 1.56
C THR A 218 -12.86 -0.64 1.40
N TYR A 219 -13.33 0.33 2.20
CA TYR A 219 -12.79 1.68 2.22
C TYR A 219 -11.69 1.81 3.27
N LEU A 220 -10.61 2.52 2.93
CA LEU A 220 -9.53 2.88 3.84
C LEU A 220 -9.17 4.35 3.66
N CYS A 221 -8.87 5.01 4.77
CA CYS A 221 -8.41 6.39 4.86
C CYS A 221 -7.26 6.47 5.85
N PHE A 222 -6.14 7.07 5.44
CA PHE A 222 -5.00 7.33 6.30
C PHE A 222 -4.56 8.78 6.16
N ASP A 223 -4.53 9.47 7.29
CA ASP A 223 -4.10 10.86 7.40
C ASP A 223 -2.69 10.92 7.96
N PHE A 224 -1.85 11.77 7.36
CA PHE A 224 -0.47 11.95 7.76
C PHE A 224 -0.09 13.42 7.62
N ASP A 225 0.74 13.94 8.53
CA ASP A 225 1.23 15.31 8.47
C ASP A 225 2.68 15.35 7.98
N LEU A 226 2.92 15.98 6.83
CA LEU A 226 4.25 16.11 6.24
C LEU A 226 5.13 17.14 6.98
N ALA A 227 4.54 18.02 7.78
CA ALA A 227 5.29 18.98 8.58
C ALA A 227 5.97 18.28 9.77
N SER A 228 5.18 17.59 10.61
CA SER A 228 5.69 16.85 11.77
C SER A 228 6.18 15.43 11.46
N MET A 229 5.94 14.93 10.24
CA MET A 229 6.21 13.55 9.83
C MET A 229 5.53 12.54 10.76
N LYS A 230 4.24 12.73 11.04
CA LYS A 230 3.45 11.89 11.96
C LYS A 230 2.15 11.44 11.32
N ALA A 231 1.75 10.21 11.64
CA ALA A 231 0.41 9.72 11.34
C ALA A 231 -0.61 10.44 12.23
N LEU A 232 -1.75 10.79 11.64
CA LEU A 232 -2.82 11.52 12.32
C LEU A 232 -4.03 10.64 12.60
N ALA A 233 -4.47 9.85 11.63
CA ALA A 233 -5.62 8.97 11.76
C ALA A 233 -5.57 7.80 10.78
N LEU A 234 -6.11 6.65 11.21
CA LEU A 234 -6.41 5.52 10.36
C LEU A 234 -7.89 5.18 10.50
N ARG A 235 -8.58 5.04 9.37
CA ARG A 235 -9.96 4.56 9.31
C ARG A 235 -10.09 3.47 8.26
N CYS A 236 -10.79 2.39 8.60
CA CYS A 236 -11.17 1.35 7.66
C CYS A 236 -12.64 0.99 7.87
N ASN A 237 -13.45 1.19 6.83
CA ASN A 237 -14.91 1.16 6.90
C ASN A 237 -15.45 2.02 8.07
N ASP A 238 -16.11 1.39 9.04
CA ASP A 238 -16.75 1.99 10.21
C ASP A 238 -15.82 2.14 11.43
N ARG A 239 -14.57 1.69 11.33
CA ARG A 239 -13.60 1.74 12.43
C ARG A 239 -12.58 2.85 12.25
N THR A 240 -12.31 3.57 13.34
CA THR A 240 -11.17 4.48 13.49
C THR A 240 -10.24 3.92 14.56
N PHE A 241 -8.94 3.98 14.31
CA PHE A 241 -7.92 3.41 15.19
C PHE A 241 -7.13 4.50 15.90
N ASP A 242 -6.74 4.22 17.14
CA ASP A 242 -5.80 5.06 17.86
C ASP A 242 -4.38 4.86 17.30
N LEU A 243 -3.75 5.96 16.92
CA LEU A 243 -2.39 6.00 16.41
C LEU A 243 -1.39 6.60 17.42
N SER A 244 -1.79 6.79 18.68
CA SER A 244 -0.92 7.34 19.72
C SER A 244 0.39 6.55 19.91
N GLY A 245 0.33 5.23 19.73
CA GLY A 245 1.50 4.32 19.76
C GLY A 245 2.15 4.05 18.40
N PHE A 246 1.61 4.61 17.31
CA PHE A 246 2.16 4.44 15.97
C PHE A 246 3.46 5.23 15.82
N ASP A 247 4.46 4.58 15.23
CA ASP A 247 5.68 5.26 14.79
C ASP A 247 6.09 4.74 13.41
N SER A 248 6.93 5.51 12.74
CA SER A 248 7.42 5.21 11.40
C SER A 248 8.86 4.77 11.45
N ILE A 249 9.28 4.02 10.44
CA ILE A 249 10.72 3.84 10.19
C ILE A 249 11.32 5.21 9.90
N ARG A 250 12.40 5.56 10.61
CA ARG A 250 13.18 6.78 10.39
C ARG A 250 14.62 6.42 10.10
N ILE A 251 15.16 7.01 9.03
CA ILE A 251 16.56 6.86 8.62
C ILE A 251 17.08 8.21 8.13
N PRO A 252 18.40 8.41 8.07
CA PRO A 252 18.97 9.60 7.47
C PRO A 252 18.49 9.80 6.02
N ALA A 253 18.26 11.06 5.67
CA ALA A 253 17.81 11.50 4.35
C ALA A 253 18.81 11.08 3.27
N MET A 254 18.26 10.76 2.12
CA MET A 254 19.03 10.45 0.92
C MET A 254 19.29 11.75 0.16
N LYS A 255 20.54 11.99 -0.24
CA LYS A 255 20.99 13.26 -0.87
C LYS A 255 20.21 13.71 -2.11
N ASN A 256 19.45 12.81 -2.74
CA ASN A 256 18.79 13.04 -4.03
C ASN A 256 17.27 12.90 -3.97
N LEU A 257 16.66 12.74 -2.78
CA LEU A 257 15.23 12.43 -2.62
C LEU A 257 14.44 13.59 -1.99
N TRP A 258 14.67 14.81 -2.44
CA TRP A 258 14.03 16.01 -1.90
C TRP A 258 12.55 16.08 -2.23
N CYS A 259 11.76 16.56 -1.26
CA CYS A 259 10.30 16.68 -1.33
C CYS A 259 9.58 15.36 -1.64
N MET A 260 10.19 14.21 -1.33
CA MET A 260 9.69 12.90 -1.74
C MET A 260 8.32 12.60 -1.11
N LEU A 261 7.39 12.17 -1.95
CA LEU A 261 6.02 11.82 -1.59
C LEU A 261 5.62 10.54 -2.35
N ASN A 262 6.16 9.41 -1.90
CA ASN A 262 5.88 8.12 -2.53
C ASN A 262 4.81 7.34 -1.76
N PHE A 263 3.96 6.63 -2.50
CA PHE A 263 2.90 5.78 -1.96
C PHE A 263 3.07 4.36 -2.49
N GLY A 264 3.16 3.39 -1.60
CA GLY A 264 3.25 1.97 -1.92
C GLY A 264 2.00 1.22 -1.45
N LEU A 265 1.58 0.24 -2.24
CA LEU A 265 0.54 -0.74 -1.92
C LEU A 265 1.12 -2.13 -2.09
N PHE A 266 0.81 -3.06 -1.20
CA PHE A 266 1.42 -4.39 -1.25
C PHE A 266 0.49 -5.51 -0.80
N ALA A 267 0.83 -6.72 -1.24
CA ALA A 267 0.21 -7.97 -0.83
C ALA A 267 1.28 -9.00 -0.49
N GLU A 268 0.97 -9.88 0.47
CA GLU A 268 1.77 -11.03 0.87
C GLU A 268 0.92 -12.29 0.82
N THR A 269 1.49 -13.39 0.31
CA THR A 269 0.83 -14.70 0.34
C THR A 269 1.38 -15.57 1.46
N ASP A 270 0.51 -16.33 2.12
CA ASP A 270 0.90 -17.24 3.19
C ASP A 270 1.30 -18.63 2.66
N VAL A 271 0.81 -18.98 1.47
CA VAL A 271 0.93 -20.32 0.89
C VAL A 271 1.53 -20.30 -0.53
N ALA A 272 1.72 -21.48 -1.13
CA ALA A 272 2.19 -21.63 -2.52
C ALA A 272 1.10 -21.32 -3.57
N LYS A 273 0.45 -20.16 -3.42
CA LYS A 273 -0.63 -19.65 -4.27
C LYS A 273 -0.48 -18.14 -4.36
N ARG A 274 -0.91 -17.52 -5.46
CA ARG A 274 -0.84 -16.05 -5.56
C ARG A 274 -1.87 -15.41 -4.64
N ALA A 275 -1.46 -14.37 -3.94
CA ALA A 275 -2.37 -13.42 -3.31
C ALA A 275 -2.55 -12.21 -4.23
N PHE A 276 -3.77 -11.70 -4.27
CA PHE A 276 -4.14 -10.52 -5.06
C PHE A 276 -4.68 -9.44 -4.13
N LEU A 277 -4.06 -8.27 -4.18
CA LEU A 277 -4.69 -7.02 -3.74
C LEU A 277 -5.24 -6.33 -4.98
N TYR A 278 -6.53 -6.01 -4.96
CA TYR A 278 -7.21 -5.24 -5.98
C TYR A 278 -7.58 -3.88 -5.40
N VAL A 279 -7.32 -2.81 -6.15
CA VAL A 279 -7.67 -1.44 -5.77
C VAL A 279 -8.49 -0.82 -6.89
N ASP A 280 -9.72 -0.40 -6.59
CA ASP A 280 -10.63 0.21 -7.55
C ASP A 280 -10.21 1.64 -7.87
N SER A 281 -9.84 2.39 -6.83
CA SER A 281 -9.49 3.79 -6.95
C SER A 281 -8.71 4.29 -5.74
N VAL A 282 -7.91 5.34 -5.95
CA VAL A 282 -7.15 6.03 -4.90
C VAL A 282 -7.40 7.53 -4.98
N CYS A 283 -7.68 8.18 -3.86
CA CYS A 283 -7.72 9.64 -3.75
C CYS A 283 -6.59 10.11 -2.85
N ILE A 284 -5.70 10.96 -3.37
CA ILE A 284 -4.62 11.59 -2.64
C ILE A 284 -4.93 13.08 -2.57
N SER A 285 -5.05 13.60 -1.36
CA SER A 285 -5.40 15.01 -1.13
C SER A 285 -4.57 15.61 0.00
N GLY A 286 -4.56 16.93 0.12
CA GLY A 286 -3.87 17.63 1.19
C GLY A 286 -4.22 19.10 1.34
N GLU A 287 -3.68 19.67 2.40
CA GLU A 287 -3.73 21.10 2.73
C GLU A 287 -2.47 21.78 2.16
N PHE A 288 -2.51 22.04 0.85
CA PHE A 288 -1.51 22.84 0.12
C PHE A 288 -2.14 24.12 -0.45
#